data_AF-A0A0W0VMW9-F1
#
_entry.id   AF-A0A0W0VMW9-F1
#
_cell.length_a   1.000
_cell.length_b   1.000
_cell.length_c   1.000
_cell.angle_alpha   90.00
_cell.angle_beta   90.00
_cell.angle_gamma   90.00
#
_symmetry.space_group_name_H-M   'P 1'
#
loop_
_entity.id
_entity.type
_entity.pdbx_description
1 polymer ?
#
loop_
_entity_poly.entity_id
_entity_poly.type
_entity_poly.pdbx_seq_one_letter_code
_entity_poly.pdbx_strand_id
1 'polypeptide(L)'
;MGISDMPLSIRELTHHLGYDKHAKAVERKSNSRNGYSKKTIQVNEGEMEIAVPRDRTGTFEPHIIPKYATRFDGLDEKIISFYARGLSTRDIQSELEEIYGTTISPTLISSVTDAVLSDVRAWQARPLDSCFPIVYLDCIVVKVKTDKGIINKSVYLALGVNTDGYKELLGMWISQNEGAKFWLNVLTDIKNRGLDEIFIACVDGLTGFPEAIETVYPHAKVQLCIVHKIRNSLAYVSWKDRKILAADLKTIYSAKTLIEAEMALEAFSEKWDDQYPSISSSWRRDWIRITPFFDYPADIRVNA
;
A
#
# COMPACT_ATOMS: atom_id res chain seq x y z
N MET A 1 -10.28 37.40 7.29
CA MET A 1 -10.74 36.01 7.34
C MET A 1 -12.11 35.99 7.96
N GLY A 2 -13.15 35.62 7.21
CA GLY A 2 -14.49 35.48 7.75
C GLY A 2 -14.55 34.23 8.64
N ILE A 3 -15.20 34.34 9.79
CA ILE A 3 -15.45 33.19 10.67
C ILE A 3 -16.38 32.26 9.89
N SER A 4 -15.88 31.09 9.52
CA SER A 4 -16.65 30.09 8.79
C SER A 4 -17.56 29.32 9.74
N ASP A 5 -18.79 29.11 9.31
CA ASP A 5 -19.75 28.25 10.00
C ASP A 5 -19.28 26.79 9.85
N MET A 6 -19.10 26.07 10.95
CA MET A 6 -18.78 24.63 10.91
C MET A 6 -20.02 23.81 10.53
N PRO A 7 -20.09 23.23 9.32
CA PRO A 7 -21.30 22.58 8.82
C PRO A 7 -21.69 21.36 9.66
N LEU A 8 -20.70 20.59 10.12
CA LEU A 8 -20.96 19.39 10.91
C LEU A 8 -21.43 19.71 12.33
N SER A 9 -20.87 20.71 13.02
CA SER A 9 -21.40 21.11 14.34
C SER A 9 -22.81 21.69 14.25
N ILE A 10 -23.19 22.30 13.11
CA ILE A 10 -24.58 22.70 12.86
C ILE A 10 -25.49 21.48 12.75
N ARG A 11 -25.03 20.41 12.10
CA ARG A 11 -25.76 19.13 12.00
C ARG A 11 -25.85 18.41 13.36
N GLU A 12 -24.79 18.41 14.16
CA GLU A 12 -24.84 17.90 15.55
C GLU A 12 -25.91 18.64 16.36
N LEU A 13 -26.00 19.97 16.24
CA LEU A 13 -27.03 20.75 16.92
C LEU A 13 -28.43 20.47 16.35
N THR A 14 -28.56 20.23 15.03
CA THR A 14 -29.83 19.77 14.43
C THR A 14 -30.28 18.46 15.06
N HIS A 15 -29.36 17.50 15.20
CA HIS A 15 -29.65 16.19 15.79
C HIS A 15 -30.03 16.33 17.28
N HIS A 16 -29.26 17.10 18.06
CA HIS A 16 -29.53 17.36 19.49
C HIS A 16 -30.91 17.99 19.72
N LEU A 17 -31.27 18.98 18.91
CA LEU A 17 -32.57 19.67 19.03
C LEU A 17 -33.72 18.89 18.38
N GLY A 18 -33.41 17.98 17.45
CA GLY A 18 -34.37 17.23 16.65
C GLY A 18 -35.18 18.10 15.68
N TYR A 19 -34.59 19.18 15.14
CA TYR A 19 -35.19 20.01 14.08
C TYR A 19 -34.19 20.95 13.39
N ASP A 20 -34.48 21.27 12.12
CA ASP A 20 -33.66 22.16 11.29
C ASP A 20 -33.77 23.64 11.64
N LYS A 21 -32.78 24.42 11.22
CA LYS A 21 -32.78 25.87 11.37
C LYS A 21 -34.01 26.45 10.66
N HIS A 22 -34.79 27.26 11.37
CA HIS A 22 -36.04 27.87 10.89
C HIS A 22 -37.19 26.89 10.55
N ALA A 23 -37.10 25.62 10.94
CA ALA A 23 -38.23 24.71 10.81
C ALA A 23 -39.43 25.23 11.62
N LYS A 24 -40.63 25.22 11.01
CA LYS A 24 -41.87 25.58 11.71
C LYS A 24 -42.15 24.53 12.78
N ALA A 25 -42.10 24.95 14.04
CA ALA A 25 -42.34 24.06 15.16
C ALA A 25 -43.83 23.66 15.20
N VAL A 26 -44.11 22.35 15.16
CA VAL A 26 -45.47 21.80 15.35
C VAL A 26 -45.86 21.86 16.84
N GLU A 27 -44.88 21.83 17.74
CA GLU A 27 -45.04 21.92 19.21
C GLU A 27 -44.05 22.92 19.83
N ARG A 28 -44.40 23.52 20.98
CA ARG A 28 -43.49 24.39 21.75
C ARG A 28 -42.34 23.57 22.33
N LYS A 29 -41.18 23.57 21.68
CA LYS A 29 -39.96 22.98 22.24
C LYS A 29 -39.37 23.88 23.33
N SER A 30 -38.87 23.25 24.41
CA SER A 30 -38.25 23.93 25.56
C SER A 30 -36.85 24.49 25.29
N ASN A 31 -36.16 23.95 24.28
CA ASN A 31 -34.82 24.36 23.88
C ASN A 31 -34.82 24.90 22.44
N SER A 32 -33.92 25.84 22.16
CA SER A 32 -33.79 26.46 20.84
C SER A 32 -32.35 26.77 20.47
N ARG A 33 -32.06 26.94 19.18
CA ARG A 33 -30.77 27.50 18.73
C ARG A 33 -30.60 28.92 19.29
N ASN A 34 -29.39 29.27 19.71
CA ASN A 34 -29.05 30.56 20.33
C ASN A 34 -27.74 31.15 19.79
N GLY A 35 -27.59 31.16 18.47
CA GLY A 35 -26.42 31.70 17.79
C GLY A 35 -25.16 30.85 17.98
N TYR A 36 -24.00 31.52 18.00
CA TYR A 36 -22.68 30.89 17.96
C TYR A 36 -21.74 31.45 19.04
N SER A 37 -20.79 30.64 19.52
CA SER A 37 -19.61 31.08 20.27
C SER A 37 -18.41 31.17 19.36
N LYS A 38 -17.62 32.22 19.56
CA LYS A 38 -16.24 32.19 19.14
C LYS A 38 -15.47 31.24 20.05
N LYS A 39 -14.68 30.37 19.44
CA LYS A 39 -13.74 29.52 20.15
C LYS A 39 -12.42 29.57 19.40
N THR A 40 -11.36 29.94 20.10
CA THR A 40 -10.00 29.88 19.56
C THR A 40 -9.43 28.50 19.86
N ILE A 41 -8.96 27.83 18.81
CA ILE A 41 -8.31 26.54 18.89
C ILE A 41 -6.86 26.72 18.48
N GLN A 42 -5.97 26.16 19.27
CA GLN A 42 -4.56 26.07 18.97
C GLN A 42 -4.32 24.91 18.01
N VAL A 43 -3.69 25.24 16.88
CA VAL A 43 -3.14 24.31 15.89
C VAL A 43 -1.61 24.44 15.93
N ASN A 44 -0.89 23.43 15.44
CA ASN A 44 0.58 23.38 15.55
C ASN A 44 1.30 24.62 14.98
N GLU A 45 0.68 25.36 14.05
CA GLU A 45 1.22 26.60 13.45
C GLU A 45 0.44 27.88 13.81
N GLY A 46 -0.34 27.90 14.90
CA GLY A 46 -0.95 29.14 15.40
C GLY A 46 -2.34 28.96 16.02
N GLU A 47 -3.12 30.04 15.99
CA GLU A 47 -4.47 30.07 16.54
C GLU A 47 -5.52 30.25 15.45
N MET A 48 -6.61 29.51 15.59
CA MET A 48 -7.72 29.52 14.65
C MET A 48 -9.02 29.81 15.40
N GLU A 49 -9.77 30.83 14.96
CA GLU A 49 -11.10 31.11 15.49
C GLU A 49 -12.17 30.33 14.72
N ILE A 50 -13.02 29.61 15.44
CA ILE A 50 -14.19 28.92 14.89
C ILE A 50 -15.49 29.42 15.52
N ALA A 51 -16.59 29.32 14.78
CA ALA A 51 -17.96 29.53 15.29
C ALA A 51 -18.60 28.20 15.71
N VAL A 52 -18.75 27.99 17.01
CA VAL A 52 -19.43 26.81 17.57
C VAL A 52 -20.90 27.13 17.84
N PRO A 53 -21.87 26.43 17.24
CA PRO A 53 -23.28 26.70 17.45
C PRO A 53 -23.71 26.34 18.87
N ARG A 54 -24.67 27.10 19.43
CA ARG A 54 -25.13 26.93 20.82
C ARG A 54 -26.63 26.76 20.89
N ASP A 55 -27.08 26.02 21.89
CA ASP A 55 -28.49 25.96 22.29
C ASP A 55 -28.78 26.98 23.40
N ARG A 56 -30.06 27.28 23.62
CA ARG A 56 -30.51 28.28 24.59
C ARG A 56 -30.40 27.78 26.03
N THR A 57 -30.55 26.47 26.24
CA THR A 57 -30.47 25.86 27.57
C THR A 57 -29.06 25.47 28.00
N GLY A 58 -28.08 25.52 27.08
CA GLY A 58 -26.69 25.13 27.34
C GLY A 58 -26.44 23.61 27.43
N THR A 59 -27.42 22.79 27.06
CA THR A 59 -27.38 21.32 27.19
C THR A 59 -26.68 20.64 26.01
N PHE A 60 -26.39 21.35 24.92
CA PHE A 60 -25.70 20.78 23.76
C PHE A 60 -24.23 20.52 24.08
N GLU A 61 -23.77 19.27 23.90
CA GLU A 61 -22.35 18.88 23.98
C GLU A 61 -21.86 18.43 22.60
N PRO A 62 -21.07 19.26 21.89
CA PRO A 62 -20.54 18.90 20.57
C PRO A 62 -19.54 17.74 20.70
N HIS A 63 -19.60 16.78 19.78
CA HIS A 63 -18.68 15.64 19.78
C HIS A 63 -17.43 15.93 18.95
N ILE A 64 -17.59 16.62 17.82
CA ILE A 64 -16.49 16.98 16.92
C ILE A 64 -15.47 17.89 17.60
N ILE A 65 -15.94 18.94 18.29
CA ILE A 65 -15.08 19.84 19.06
C ILE A 65 -15.69 20.01 20.44
N PRO A 66 -15.22 19.24 21.43
CA PRO A 66 -15.77 19.27 22.79
C PRO A 66 -15.74 20.67 23.41
N LYS A 67 -16.64 20.94 24.35
CA LYS A 67 -16.58 22.16 25.15
C LYS A 67 -15.19 22.24 25.82
N TYR A 68 -14.61 23.44 25.85
CA TYR A 68 -13.31 23.73 26.46
C TYR A 68 -12.06 23.13 25.78
N ALA A 69 -12.20 22.26 24.77
CA ALA A 69 -11.05 21.73 24.03
C ALA A 69 -10.28 22.84 23.29
N THR A 70 -9.08 23.19 23.73
CA THR A 70 -8.25 24.24 23.10
C THR A 70 -7.35 23.71 22.00
N ARG A 71 -7.30 22.38 21.80
CA ARG A 71 -6.59 21.72 20.72
C ARG A 71 -7.53 20.84 19.92
N PHE A 72 -7.15 20.59 18.68
CA PHE A 72 -7.85 19.67 17.83
C PHE A 72 -7.20 18.29 17.92
N ASP A 73 -7.48 17.60 19.02
CA ASP A 73 -6.98 16.25 19.24
C ASP A 73 -7.50 15.32 18.13
N GLY A 74 -6.62 14.53 17.51
CA GLY A 74 -6.98 13.63 16.41
C GLY A 74 -6.83 14.20 14.98
N LEU A 75 -6.46 15.48 14.81
CA LEU A 75 -6.28 16.07 13.47
C LEU A 75 -5.14 15.42 12.72
N ASP A 76 -4.00 15.23 13.39
CA ASP A 76 -2.79 14.71 12.79
C ASP A 76 -3.00 13.27 12.34
N GLU A 77 -3.65 12.44 13.16
CA GLU A 77 -4.02 11.07 12.82
C GLU A 77 -5.00 11.02 11.64
N LYS A 78 -5.94 11.97 11.54
CA LYS A 78 -6.85 12.08 10.39
C LYS A 78 -6.12 12.50 9.12
N ILE A 79 -5.23 13.48 9.20
CA ILE A 79 -4.39 13.91 8.07
C ILE A 79 -3.56 12.71 7.57
N ILE A 80 -2.87 12.00 8.47
CA ILE A 80 -2.10 10.79 8.14
C ILE A 80 -3.01 9.73 7.52
N SER A 81 -4.20 9.52 8.08
CA SER A 81 -5.16 8.55 7.56
C SER A 81 -5.68 8.89 6.17
N PHE A 82 -5.94 10.16 5.87
CA PHE A 82 -6.33 10.60 4.53
C PHE A 82 -5.18 10.48 3.53
N TYR A 83 -3.96 10.86 3.94
CA TYR A 83 -2.77 10.71 3.12
C TYR A 83 -2.50 9.23 2.79
N ALA A 84 -2.60 8.34 3.78
CA ALA A 84 -2.46 6.90 3.61
C ALA A 84 -3.54 6.28 2.69
N ARG A 85 -4.71 6.91 2.58
CA ARG A 85 -5.77 6.52 1.63
C ARG A 85 -5.54 7.08 0.21
N GLY A 86 -4.48 7.85 -0.01
CA GLY A 86 -4.09 8.36 -1.33
C GLY A 86 -4.71 9.71 -1.71
N LEU A 87 -5.28 10.46 -0.75
CA LEU A 87 -5.75 11.82 -1.01
C LEU A 87 -4.54 12.74 -1.23
N SER A 88 -4.62 13.64 -2.21
CA SER A 88 -3.59 14.67 -2.37
C SER A 88 -3.66 15.68 -1.22
N THR A 89 -2.60 16.44 -0.99
CA THR A 89 -2.61 17.49 0.06
C THR A 89 -3.71 18.53 -0.15
N ARG A 90 -4.13 18.76 -1.40
CA ARG A 90 -5.26 19.63 -1.74
C ARG A 90 -6.61 18.99 -1.44
N ASP A 91 -6.76 17.69 -1.72
CA ASP A 91 -7.99 16.96 -1.38
C ASP A 91 -8.16 16.88 0.14
N ILE A 92 -7.07 16.62 0.88
CA ILE A 92 -7.05 16.65 2.34
C ILE A 92 -7.47 18.03 2.85
N GLN A 93 -6.93 19.10 2.28
CA GLN A 93 -7.32 20.46 2.63
C GLN A 93 -8.82 20.70 2.41
N SER A 94 -9.35 20.34 1.24
CA SER A 94 -10.77 20.51 0.93
C SER A 94 -11.68 19.68 1.83
N GLU A 95 -11.31 18.43 2.12
CA GLU A 95 -12.05 17.55 3.01
C GLU A 95 -12.08 18.10 4.45
N LEU A 96 -10.93 18.58 4.94
CA LEU A 96 -10.86 19.18 6.28
C LEU A 96 -11.61 20.51 6.35
N GLU A 97 -11.62 21.30 5.28
CA GLU A 97 -12.42 22.52 5.18
C GLU A 97 -13.93 22.21 5.18
N GLU A 98 -14.37 21.15 4.51
CA GLU A 98 -15.78 20.74 4.51
C GLU A 98 -16.22 20.20 5.89
N ILE A 99 -15.41 19.34 6.50
CA ILE A 99 -15.71 18.72 7.79
C ILE A 99 -15.66 19.77 8.91
N TYR A 100 -14.62 20.59 8.93
CA TYR A 100 -14.29 21.47 10.06
C TYR A 100 -14.47 22.95 9.77
N GLY A 101 -15.03 23.28 8.60
CA GLY A 101 -15.28 24.65 8.18
C GLY A 101 -14.01 25.46 7.93
N THR A 102 -12.81 24.90 8.10
CA THR A 102 -11.61 25.71 8.27
C THR A 102 -10.50 25.39 7.27
N THR A 103 -9.86 26.44 6.77
CA THR A 103 -8.80 26.31 5.78
C THR A 103 -7.48 25.94 6.46
N ILE A 104 -7.07 24.68 6.30
CA ILE A 104 -5.75 24.18 6.73
C ILE A 104 -4.75 24.39 5.60
N SER A 105 -3.55 24.89 5.90
CA SER A 105 -2.54 25.13 4.88
C SER A 105 -1.96 23.80 4.34
N PRO A 106 -1.63 23.71 3.03
CA PRO A 106 -0.90 22.55 2.50
C PRO A 106 0.45 22.31 3.18
N THR A 107 1.07 23.37 3.69
CA THR A 107 2.34 23.31 4.44
C THR A 107 2.17 22.55 5.75
N LEU A 108 1.11 22.84 6.51
CA LEU A 108 0.78 22.12 7.74
C LEU A 108 0.47 20.65 7.47
N ILE A 109 -0.27 20.35 6.39
CA ILE A 109 -0.52 18.96 5.99
C ILE A 109 0.80 18.24 5.70
N SER A 110 1.73 18.89 5.00
CA SER A 110 3.06 18.33 4.72
C SER A 110 3.85 18.08 6.01
N SER A 111 3.89 19.03 6.93
CA SER A 111 4.68 18.90 8.17
C SER A 111 4.14 17.79 9.08
N VAL A 112 2.82 17.62 9.14
CA VAL A 112 2.18 16.50 9.84
C VAL A 112 2.53 15.17 9.17
N THR A 113 2.50 15.07 7.84
CA THR A 113 2.91 13.84 7.15
C THR A 113 4.40 13.55 7.31
N ASP A 114 5.24 14.58 7.41
CA ASP A 114 6.68 14.44 7.61
C ASP A 114 7.04 13.94 9.02
N ALA A 115 6.18 14.16 10.02
CA ALA A 115 6.41 13.66 11.39
C ALA A 115 6.53 12.12 11.43
N VAL A 116 5.78 11.43 10.56
CA VAL A 116 5.77 9.96 10.44
C VAL A 116 7.08 9.43 9.83
N LEU A 117 7.92 10.28 9.21
CA LEU A 117 9.19 9.83 8.64
C LEU A 117 10.14 9.23 9.68
N SER A 118 10.05 9.68 10.94
CA SER A 118 10.80 9.09 12.04
C SER A 118 10.37 7.65 12.31
N ASP A 119 9.06 7.39 12.38
CA ASP A 119 8.47 6.06 12.53
C ASP A 119 8.78 5.16 11.33
N VAL A 120 8.75 5.71 10.10
CA VAL A 120 9.13 4.98 8.89
C VAL A 120 10.58 4.50 8.97
N ARG A 121 11.51 5.36 9.43
CA ARG A 121 12.91 4.97 9.60
C ARG A 121 13.08 3.92 10.68
N ALA A 122 12.37 4.06 11.81
CA ALA A 122 12.38 3.06 12.88
C ALA A 122 11.83 1.72 12.38
N TRP A 123 10.74 1.74 11.61
CA TRP A 123 10.16 0.56 10.99
C TRP A 123 11.10 -0.08 9.96
N GLN A 124 11.79 0.72 9.14
CA GLN A 124 12.79 0.23 8.18
C GLN A 124 13.99 -0.43 8.86
N ALA A 125 14.38 0.04 10.05
CA ALA A 125 15.51 -0.48 10.82
C ALA A 125 15.13 -1.57 11.84
N ARG A 126 13.83 -1.92 11.96
CA ARG A 126 13.36 -2.86 12.99
C ARG A 126 14.03 -4.23 12.84
N PRO A 127 14.33 -4.92 13.96
CA PRO A 127 14.81 -6.29 13.90
C PRO A 127 13.77 -7.19 13.23
N LEU A 128 14.24 -8.21 12.53
CA LEU A 128 13.42 -9.23 11.87
C LEU A 128 13.61 -10.56 12.57
N ASP A 129 12.58 -11.42 12.48
CA ASP A 129 12.70 -12.81 12.92
C ASP A 129 13.75 -13.54 12.09
N SER A 130 14.37 -14.56 12.70
CA SER A 130 15.50 -15.26 12.10
C SER A 130 15.14 -16.14 10.91
N CYS A 131 13.86 -16.48 10.74
CA CYS A 131 13.40 -17.39 9.70
C CYS A 131 12.11 -16.89 9.04
N PHE A 132 12.16 -16.71 7.73
CA PHE A 132 10.98 -16.54 6.88
C PHE A 132 11.00 -17.63 5.80
N PRO A 133 10.16 -18.68 5.92
CA PRO A 133 10.15 -19.79 4.97
C PRO A 133 10.04 -19.37 3.50
N ILE A 134 9.27 -18.32 3.21
CA ILE A 134 9.09 -17.80 1.85
C ILE A 134 9.31 -16.29 1.88
N VAL A 135 10.14 -15.78 0.97
CA VAL A 135 10.32 -14.35 0.76
C VAL A 135 10.08 -14.03 -0.71
N TYR A 136 9.14 -13.12 -0.97
CA TYR A 136 8.91 -12.54 -2.28
C TYR A 136 9.71 -11.25 -2.40
N LEU A 137 10.50 -11.13 -3.46
CA LEU A 137 11.29 -9.94 -3.76
C LEU A 137 10.80 -9.37 -5.09
N ASP A 138 10.21 -8.18 -5.02
CA ASP A 138 9.57 -7.54 -6.17
C ASP A 138 9.99 -6.07 -6.28
N CYS A 139 9.80 -5.51 -7.47
CA CYS A 139 10.12 -4.13 -7.79
C CYS A 139 8.94 -3.45 -8.50
N ILE A 140 8.50 -2.32 -7.98
CA ILE A 140 7.50 -1.47 -8.65
C ILE A 140 8.15 -0.18 -9.12
N VAL A 141 7.81 0.25 -10.34
CA VAL A 141 8.29 1.52 -10.90
C VAL A 141 7.26 2.60 -10.66
N VAL A 142 7.67 3.68 -9.97
CA VAL A 142 6.84 4.85 -9.70
C VAL A 142 7.43 6.10 -10.36
N LYS A 143 6.55 6.98 -10.85
CA LYS A 143 6.95 8.28 -11.40
C LYS A 143 7.10 9.28 -10.26
N VAL A 144 8.31 9.82 -10.09
CA VAL A 144 8.63 10.78 -9.04
C VAL A 144 8.99 12.11 -9.69
N LYS A 145 8.35 13.18 -9.24
CA LYS A 145 8.71 14.54 -9.63
C LYS A 145 9.97 14.97 -8.89
N THR A 146 10.95 15.45 -9.62
CA THR A 146 12.18 16.05 -9.10
C THR A 146 12.38 17.43 -9.70
N ASP A 147 13.35 18.20 -9.19
CA ASP A 147 13.69 19.53 -9.73
C ASP A 147 14.09 19.48 -11.21
N LYS A 148 14.57 18.32 -11.68
CA LYS A 148 14.99 18.07 -13.06
C LYS A 148 13.89 17.48 -13.95
N GLY A 149 12.66 17.36 -13.45
CA GLY A 149 11.52 16.78 -14.15
C GLY A 149 11.01 15.48 -13.51
N ILE A 150 10.10 14.81 -14.22
CA ILE A 150 9.52 13.53 -13.79
C ILE A 150 10.46 12.41 -14.20
N ILE A 151 10.95 11.65 -13.21
CA ILE A 151 11.81 10.49 -13.43
C ILE A 151 11.13 9.23 -12.92
N ASN A 152 11.46 8.09 -13.50
CA ASN A 152 11.08 6.80 -12.94
C ASN A 152 12.01 6.46 -11.77
N LYS A 153 11.45 5.96 -10.67
CA LYS A 153 12.20 5.33 -9.58
C LYS A 153 11.68 3.92 -9.35
N SER A 154 12.61 3.04 -8.99
CA SER A 154 12.34 1.66 -8.64
C SER A 154 12.16 1.55 -7.14
N VAL A 155 11.04 0.98 -6.70
CA VAL A 155 10.73 0.70 -5.30
C VAL A 155 10.78 -0.80 -5.10
N TYR A 156 11.77 -1.24 -4.33
CA TYR A 156 12.06 -2.62 -4.02
C TYR A 156 11.28 -3.02 -2.78
N LEU A 157 10.62 -4.16 -2.84
CA LEU A 157 9.75 -4.68 -1.79
C LEU A 157 10.21 -6.09 -1.43
N ALA A 158 10.38 -6.35 -0.13
CA ALA A 158 10.61 -7.68 0.40
C ALA A 158 9.41 -8.08 1.27
N LEU A 159 8.63 -9.07 0.82
CA LEU A 159 7.45 -9.58 1.52
C LEU A 159 7.73 -11.01 1.99
N GLY A 160 7.83 -11.21 3.30
CA GLY A 160 8.03 -12.52 3.91
C GLY A 160 6.72 -13.18 4.29
N VAL A 161 6.69 -14.52 4.29
CA VAL A 161 5.71 -15.34 4.99
C VAL A 161 6.41 -15.91 6.21
N ASN A 162 5.93 -15.59 7.41
CA ASN A 162 6.52 -16.06 8.66
C ASN A 162 6.13 -17.53 8.93
N THR A 163 6.66 -18.12 10.01
CA THR A 163 6.38 -19.53 10.38
C THR A 163 4.94 -19.80 10.77
N ASP A 164 4.19 -18.76 11.14
CA ASP A 164 2.76 -18.85 11.45
C ASP A 164 1.88 -18.71 10.19
N GLY A 165 2.49 -18.47 9.03
CA GLY A 165 1.80 -18.33 7.74
C GLY A 165 1.28 -16.92 7.44
N TYR A 166 1.65 -15.92 8.23
CA TYR A 166 1.27 -14.52 7.97
C TYR A 166 2.25 -13.84 7.03
N LYS A 167 1.70 -12.99 6.15
CA LYS A 167 2.49 -12.15 5.25
C LYS A 167 2.90 -10.87 5.95
N GLU A 168 4.18 -10.54 5.84
CA GLU A 168 4.76 -9.35 6.46
C GLU A 168 5.69 -8.63 5.49
N LEU A 169 5.56 -7.30 5.39
CA LEU A 169 6.49 -6.50 4.62
C LEU A 169 7.78 -6.30 5.43
N LEU A 170 8.87 -6.92 4.98
CA LEU A 170 10.17 -6.90 5.68
C LEU A 170 10.88 -5.56 5.49
N GLY A 171 10.68 -4.93 4.34
CA GLY A 171 11.20 -3.60 4.06
C GLY A 171 10.82 -3.06 2.69
N MET A 172 11.16 -1.80 2.49
CA MET A 172 10.97 -1.07 1.24
C MET A 172 12.16 -0.14 1.00
N TRP A 173 12.72 -0.18 -0.21
CA TRP A 173 13.89 0.61 -0.60
C TRP A 173 13.64 1.30 -1.93
N ILE A 174 14.22 2.49 -2.12
CA ILE A 174 14.04 3.27 -3.35
C ILE A 174 15.39 3.48 -4.02
N SER A 175 15.48 3.15 -5.31
CA SER A 175 16.61 3.46 -6.17
C SER A 175 16.15 4.16 -7.44
N GLN A 176 17.07 4.86 -8.10
CA GLN A 176 16.78 5.40 -9.44
C GLN A 176 16.68 4.28 -10.49
N ASN A 177 17.52 3.25 -10.38
CA ASN A 177 17.60 2.16 -11.33
C ASN A 177 17.39 0.80 -10.66
N GLU A 178 16.85 -0.14 -11.42
CA GLU A 178 16.78 -1.56 -11.08
C GLU A 178 18.13 -2.25 -11.33
N GLY A 179 18.58 -3.12 -10.41
CA GLY A 179 19.76 -3.94 -10.69
C GLY A 179 20.19 -4.86 -9.55
N ALA A 180 20.82 -5.98 -9.91
CA ALA A 180 21.28 -7.02 -8.98
C ALA A 180 22.20 -6.48 -7.86
N LYS A 181 23.03 -5.48 -8.15
CA LYS A 181 23.90 -4.84 -7.14
C LYS A 181 23.11 -4.16 -6.03
N PHE A 182 21.98 -3.53 -6.35
CA PHE A 182 21.14 -2.90 -5.34
C PHE A 182 20.41 -3.97 -4.50
N TRP A 183 19.93 -5.03 -5.14
CA TRP A 183 19.36 -6.18 -4.45
C TRP A 183 20.34 -6.83 -3.46
N LEU A 184 21.63 -6.94 -3.79
CA LEU A 184 22.63 -7.43 -2.85
C LEU A 184 22.69 -6.58 -1.56
N ASN A 185 22.61 -5.26 -1.70
CA ASN A 185 22.55 -4.36 -0.53
C ASN A 185 21.26 -4.58 0.27
N VAL A 186 20.11 -4.74 -0.40
CA VAL A 186 18.82 -5.03 0.25
C VAL A 186 18.88 -6.34 1.03
N LEU A 187 19.39 -7.41 0.41
CA LEU A 187 19.52 -8.72 1.05
C LEU A 187 20.47 -8.68 2.25
N THR A 188 21.57 -7.93 2.13
CA THR A 188 22.54 -7.72 3.23
C THR A 188 21.92 -6.94 4.38
N ASP A 189 21.13 -5.90 4.09
CA ASP A 189 20.40 -5.11 5.09
C ASP A 189 19.40 -5.98 5.87
N ILE A 190 18.58 -6.75 5.15
CA ILE A 190 17.60 -7.67 5.76
C ILE A 190 18.31 -8.72 6.63
N LYS A 191 19.46 -9.26 6.17
CA LYS A 191 20.28 -10.20 6.95
C LYS A 191 20.83 -9.57 8.22
N ASN A 192 21.40 -8.37 8.13
CA ASN A 192 21.92 -7.63 9.28
C ASN A 192 20.83 -7.27 10.31
N ARG A 193 19.56 -7.20 9.88
CA ARG A 193 18.41 -6.99 10.76
C ARG A 193 17.95 -8.26 11.47
N GLY A 194 18.53 -9.41 11.16
CA GLY A 194 18.31 -10.67 11.88
C GLY A 194 17.79 -11.82 11.03
N LEU A 195 17.43 -11.60 9.75
CA LEU A 195 16.94 -12.69 8.90
C LEU A 195 18.11 -13.59 8.47
N ASP A 196 18.20 -14.77 9.07
CA ASP A 196 19.26 -15.74 8.79
C ASP A 196 18.84 -16.79 7.76
N GLU A 197 17.57 -17.22 7.82
CA GLU A 197 17.06 -18.35 7.04
C GLU A 197 15.90 -17.98 6.12
N ILE A 198 16.07 -18.33 4.84
CA ILE A 198 15.04 -18.28 3.81
C ILE A 198 15.07 -19.65 3.10
N PHE A 199 13.92 -20.32 2.97
CA PHE A 199 13.84 -21.58 2.23
C PHE A 199 13.47 -21.37 0.76
N ILE A 200 12.55 -20.45 0.48
CA ILE A 200 12.12 -20.10 -0.87
C ILE A 200 12.27 -18.59 -1.07
N ALA A 201 13.10 -18.19 -2.03
CA ALA A 201 13.16 -16.82 -2.51
C ALA A 201 12.44 -16.74 -3.85
N CYS A 202 11.23 -16.15 -3.85
CA CYS A 202 10.42 -15.97 -5.06
C CYS A 202 10.70 -14.60 -5.66
N VAL A 203 11.29 -14.59 -6.86
CA VAL A 203 11.80 -13.37 -7.48
C VAL A 203 11.34 -13.20 -8.91
N ASP A 204 11.47 -12.01 -9.44
CA ASP A 204 11.31 -11.78 -10.87
C ASP A 204 12.51 -12.34 -11.66
N GLY A 205 12.41 -12.32 -12.99
CA GLY A 205 13.45 -12.86 -13.88
C GLY A 205 14.66 -11.94 -14.07
N LEU A 206 14.99 -11.08 -13.10
CA LEU A 206 16.08 -10.11 -13.24
C LEU A 206 17.44 -10.82 -13.33
N THR A 207 18.19 -10.53 -14.39
CA THR A 207 19.51 -11.12 -14.62
C THR A 207 20.47 -10.83 -13.46
N GLY A 208 21.13 -11.86 -12.95
CA GLY A 208 22.10 -11.75 -11.86
C GLY A 208 21.48 -11.70 -10.46
N PHE A 209 20.15 -11.67 -10.35
CA PHE A 209 19.47 -11.60 -9.06
C PHE A 209 19.48 -12.95 -8.31
N PRO A 210 19.20 -14.10 -8.95
CA PRO A 210 19.33 -15.40 -8.29
C PRO A 210 20.71 -15.61 -7.66
N GLU A 211 21.78 -15.25 -8.37
CA GLU A 211 23.15 -15.39 -7.90
C GLU A 211 23.43 -14.47 -6.70
N ALA A 212 22.85 -13.27 -6.67
CA ALA A 212 22.96 -12.36 -5.52
C ALA A 212 22.26 -12.94 -4.28
N ILE A 213 21.10 -13.60 -4.46
CA ILE A 213 20.39 -14.28 -3.37
C ILE A 213 21.22 -15.43 -2.84
N GLU A 214 21.71 -16.30 -3.71
CA GLU A 214 22.52 -17.47 -3.35
C GLU A 214 23.84 -17.08 -2.67
N THR A 215 24.37 -15.88 -2.97
CA THR A 215 25.53 -15.33 -2.28
C THR A 215 25.24 -15.00 -0.81
N VAL A 216 24.05 -14.46 -0.51
CA VAL A 216 23.68 -14.02 0.85
C VAL A 216 23.00 -15.15 1.66
N TYR A 217 22.18 -15.95 0.98
CA TYR A 217 21.37 -17.04 1.51
C TYR A 217 21.63 -18.32 0.68
N PRO A 218 22.76 -19.00 0.89
CA PRO A 218 23.18 -20.14 0.06
C PRO A 218 22.27 -21.37 0.15
N HIS A 219 21.42 -21.43 1.17
CA HIS A 219 20.45 -22.53 1.36
C HIS A 219 19.06 -22.20 0.80
N ALA A 220 18.83 -20.97 0.35
CA ALA A 220 17.55 -20.57 -0.24
C ALA A 220 17.40 -21.17 -1.64
N LYS A 221 16.26 -21.83 -1.90
CA LYS A 221 15.87 -22.18 -3.25
C LYS A 221 15.30 -20.95 -3.94
N VAL A 222 16.02 -20.42 -4.93
CA VAL A 222 15.51 -19.32 -5.76
C VAL A 222 14.53 -19.87 -6.78
N GLN A 223 13.33 -19.32 -6.75
CA GLN A 223 12.25 -19.63 -7.68
C GLN A 223 11.84 -18.37 -8.44
N LEU A 224 11.66 -18.48 -9.75
CA LEU A 224 11.04 -17.41 -10.53
C LEU A 224 9.54 -17.39 -10.27
N CYS A 225 9.03 -16.18 -10.04
CA CYS A 225 7.61 -15.94 -9.84
C CYS A 225 6.82 -16.32 -11.10
N ILE A 226 5.90 -17.27 -10.95
CA ILE A 226 5.08 -17.77 -12.06
C ILE A 226 4.18 -16.67 -12.59
N VAL A 227 3.63 -15.81 -11.71
CA VAL A 227 2.82 -14.65 -12.10
C VAL A 227 3.60 -13.71 -13.03
N HIS A 228 4.86 -13.40 -12.71
CA HIS A 228 5.71 -12.59 -13.57
C HIS A 228 6.04 -13.31 -14.88
N LYS A 229 6.32 -14.61 -14.83
CA LYS A 229 6.59 -15.42 -16.01
C LYS A 229 5.41 -15.43 -16.99
N ILE A 230 4.18 -15.60 -16.48
CA ILE A 230 2.95 -15.54 -17.28
C ILE A 230 2.76 -14.14 -17.86
N ARG A 231 2.89 -13.08 -17.04
CA ARG A 231 2.73 -11.69 -17.51
C ARG A 231 3.68 -11.38 -18.66
N ASN A 232 4.95 -11.78 -18.54
CA ASN A 232 5.97 -11.60 -19.57
C ASN A 232 5.65 -12.41 -20.83
N SER A 233 5.17 -13.65 -20.67
CA SER A 233 4.76 -14.50 -21.79
C SER A 233 3.60 -13.89 -22.59
N LEU A 234 2.63 -13.28 -21.91
CA LEU A 234 1.44 -12.69 -22.52
C LEU A 234 1.64 -11.27 -23.06
N ALA A 235 2.79 -10.64 -22.81
CA ALA A 235 3.03 -9.24 -23.17
C ALA A 235 3.02 -9.01 -24.69
N TYR A 236 3.41 -10.02 -25.47
CA TYR A 236 3.55 -9.95 -26.94
C TYR A 236 2.53 -10.80 -27.69
N VAL A 237 1.54 -11.36 -26.97
CA VAL A 237 0.50 -12.23 -27.54
C VAL A 237 -0.66 -11.37 -28.03
N SER A 238 -1.23 -11.72 -29.19
CA SER A 238 -2.40 -11.04 -29.73
C SER A 238 -3.57 -11.08 -28.74
N TRP A 239 -4.48 -10.10 -28.77
CA TRP A 239 -5.67 -10.14 -27.89
C TRP A 239 -6.37 -11.49 -28.04
N LYS A 240 -6.69 -11.86 -29.29
CA LYS A 240 -7.51 -13.04 -29.65
C LYS A 240 -7.01 -14.32 -29.00
N ASP A 241 -5.69 -14.52 -28.98
CA ASP A 241 -5.08 -15.76 -28.51
C ASP A 241 -4.81 -15.73 -27.00
N ARG A 242 -4.72 -14.54 -26.39
CA ARG A 242 -4.29 -14.34 -25.01
C ARG A 242 -5.04 -15.21 -24.00
N LYS A 243 -6.36 -15.35 -24.14
CA LYS A 243 -7.19 -16.16 -23.24
C LYS A 243 -6.90 -17.66 -23.38
N ILE A 244 -6.75 -18.15 -24.61
CA ILE A 244 -6.50 -19.56 -24.89
C ILE A 244 -5.08 -19.91 -24.45
N LEU A 245 -4.11 -19.08 -24.85
CA LEU A 245 -2.70 -19.27 -24.50
C LEU A 245 -2.49 -19.22 -22.97
N ALA A 246 -3.16 -18.33 -22.24
CA ALA A 246 -3.10 -18.31 -20.78
C ALA A 246 -3.67 -19.59 -20.14
N ALA A 247 -4.73 -20.17 -20.72
CA ALA A 247 -5.27 -21.44 -20.25
C ALA A 247 -4.31 -22.60 -20.51
N ASP A 248 -3.64 -22.61 -21.67
CA ASP A 248 -2.62 -23.62 -21.99
C ASP A 248 -1.39 -23.48 -21.08
N LEU A 249 -0.89 -22.26 -20.85
CA LEU A 249 0.19 -22.01 -19.87
C LEU A 249 -0.19 -22.48 -18.46
N LYS A 250 -1.47 -22.34 -18.08
CA LYS A 250 -1.95 -22.81 -16.77
C LYS A 250 -1.74 -24.31 -16.56
N THR A 251 -1.83 -25.11 -17.62
CA THR A 251 -1.62 -26.57 -17.52
C THR A 251 -0.21 -26.93 -17.04
N ILE A 252 0.78 -26.10 -17.33
CA ILE A 252 2.18 -26.32 -16.94
C ILE A 252 2.34 -26.22 -15.43
N TYR A 253 1.95 -25.10 -14.83
CA TYR A 253 2.18 -24.86 -13.40
C TYR A 253 1.09 -25.40 -12.48
N SER A 254 -0.04 -25.86 -13.02
CA SER A 254 -1.06 -26.58 -12.25
C SER A 254 -0.92 -28.10 -12.30
N ALA A 255 0.10 -28.61 -13.02
CA ALA A 255 0.46 -30.03 -13.03
C ALA A 255 0.73 -30.55 -11.61
N LYS A 256 0.49 -31.85 -11.38
CA LYS A 256 0.73 -32.46 -10.06
C LYS A 256 2.20 -32.85 -9.89
N THR A 257 2.85 -33.22 -10.99
CA THR A 257 4.23 -33.69 -11.02
C THR A 257 5.07 -32.90 -12.02
N LEU A 258 6.39 -32.92 -11.82
CA LEU A 258 7.33 -32.33 -12.77
C LEU A 258 7.17 -32.94 -14.18
N ILE A 259 6.99 -34.26 -14.27
CA ILE A 259 6.83 -34.97 -15.55
C ILE A 259 5.58 -34.47 -16.29
N GLU A 260 4.45 -34.33 -15.59
CA GLU A 260 3.24 -33.77 -16.18
C GLU A 260 3.44 -32.33 -16.67
N ALA A 261 4.21 -31.52 -15.92
CA ALA A 261 4.52 -30.14 -16.29
C ALA A 261 5.42 -30.07 -17.55
N GLU A 262 6.40 -30.97 -17.67
CA GLU A 262 7.27 -31.08 -18.84
C GLU A 262 6.48 -31.50 -20.08
N MET A 263 5.58 -32.48 -19.94
CA MET A 263 4.66 -32.87 -21.02
C MET A 263 3.74 -31.72 -21.42
N ALA A 264 3.22 -30.95 -20.46
CA ALA A 264 2.39 -29.78 -20.73
C ALA A 264 3.18 -28.67 -21.44
N LEU A 265 4.44 -28.44 -21.08
CA LEU A 265 5.31 -27.48 -21.76
C LEU A 265 5.63 -27.91 -23.19
N GLU A 266 5.82 -29.20 -23.43
CA GLU A 266 6.03 -29.73 -24.79
C GLU A 266 4.79 -29.56 -25.66
N ALA A 267 3.61 -29.97 -25.16
CA ALA A 267 2.34 -29.78 -25.85
C ALA A 267 2.02 -28.29 -26.10
N PHE A 268 2.39 -27.41 -25.16
CA PHE A 268 2.30 -25.97 -25.36
C PHE A 268 3.18 -25.52 -26.53
N SER A 269 4.42 -26.00 -26.59
CA SER A 269 5.39 -25.64 -27.63
C SER A 269 4.94 -26.10 -29.02
N GLU A 270 4.43 -27.34 -29.15
CA GLU A 270 3.91 -27.87 -30.41
C GLU A 270 2.74 -27.03 -30.95
N LYS A 271 1.91 -26.49 -30.06
CA LYS A 271 0.74 -25.69 -30.43
C LYS A 271 1.08 -24.25 -30.78
N TRP A 272 2.04 -23.63 -30.07
CA TRP A 272 2.23 -22.18 -30.10
C TRP A 272 3.56 -21.71 -30.69
N ASP A 273 4.57 -22.57 -30.84
CA ASP A 273 5.91 -22.13 -31.28
C ASP A 273 5.92 -21.59 -32.72
N ASP A 274 5.01 -22.03 -33.59
CA ASP A 274 4.88 -21.49 -34.94
C ASP A 274 4.51 -19.99 -34.95
N GLN A 275 3.78 -19.52 -33.93
CA GLN A 275 3.33 -18.13 -33.83
C GLN A 275 4.10 -17.33 -32.76
N TYR A 276 4.45 -17.96 -31.65
CA TYR A 276 5.05 -17.35 -30.46
C TYR A 276 6.26 -18.14 -29.93
N PRO A 277 7.31 -18.39 -30.76
CA PRO A 277 8.43 -19.29 -30.44
C PRO A 277 9.26 -18.86 -29.22
N SER A 278 9.21 -17.56 -28.89
CA SER A 278 9.97 -17.00 -27.77
C SER A 278 9.40 -17.42 -26.41
N ILE A 279 8.13 -17.83 -26.32
CA ILE A 279 7.49 -18.17 -25.06
C ILE A 279 8.05 -19.49 -24.53
N SER A 280 7.88 -20.61 -25.24
CA SER A 280 8.39 -21.91 -24.79
C SER A 280 9.90 -21.88 -24.56
N SER A 281 10.65 -21.21 -25.44
CA SER A 281 12.11 -21.02 -25.33
C SER A 281 12.49 -20.31 -24.02
N SER A 282 11.73 -19.28 -23.63
CA SER A 282 11.91 -18.56 -22.37
C SER A 282 11.60 -19.48 -21.18
N TRP A 283 10.55 -20.29 -21.23
CA TRP A 283 10.21 -21.23 -20.16
C TRP A 283 11.24 -22.35 -20.00
N ARG A 284 11.71 -22.93 -21.11
CA ARG A 284 12.75 -23.97 -21.12
C ARG A 284 14.07 -23.45 -20.54
N ARG A 285 14.50 -22.24 -20.92
CA ARG A 285 15.74 -21.63 -20.40
C ARG A 285 15.69 -21.45 -18.88
N ASP A 286 14.53 -21.04 -18.37
CA ASP A 286 14.38 -20.72 -16.95
C ASP A 286 13.82 -21.90 -16.14
N TRP A 287 13.67 -23.09 -16.76
CA TRP A 287 12.92 -24.23 -16.20
C TRP A 287 13.40 -24.65 -14.81
N ILE A 288 14.72 -24.70 -14.62
CA ILE A 288 15.34 -25.05 -13.33
C ILE A 288 15.00 -24.07 -12.20
N ARG A 289 14.67 -22.83 -12.53
CA ARG A 289 14.22 -21.81 -11.58
C ARG A 289 12.69 -21.72 -11.51
N ILE A 290 11.96 -22.34 -12.44
CA ILE A 290 10.49 -22.39 -12.41
C ILE A 290 10.00 -23.59 -11.63
N THR A 291 10.64 -24.76 -11.74
CA THR A 291 10.19 -26.02 -11.15
C THR A 291 10.42 -26.25 -9.65
N PRO A 292 11.20 -25.44 -8.88
CA PRO A 292 11.37 -25.68 -7.45
C PRO A 292 10.06 -25.78 -6.65
N PHE A 293 8.95 -25.19 -7.11
CA PHE A 293 7.67 -25.34 -6.40
C PHE A 293 7.14 -26.78 -6.39
N PHE A 294 7.56 -27.65 -7.32
CA PHE A 294 7.18 -29.06 -7.34
C PHE A 294 7.76 -29.85 -6.16
N ASP A 295 8.84 -29.35 -5.54
CA ASP A 295 9.43 -29.97 -4.35
C ASP A 295 8.54 -29.81 -3.10
N TYR A 296 7.54 -28.94 -3.15
CA TYR A 296 6.67 -28.62 -2.02
C TYR A 296 5.28 -29.23 -2.17
N PRO A 297 4.56 -29.49 -1.05
CA PRO A 297 3.17 -29.95 -1.08
C PRO A 297 2.23 -28.98 -1.79
N ALA A 298 1.11 -29.49 -2.29
CA ALA A 298 0.13 -28.70 -3.05
C ALA A 298 -0.30 -27.42 -2.32
N ASP A 299 -0.46 -27.45 -1.00
CA ASP A 299 -0.89 -26.31 -0.18
C ASP A 299 0.09 -25.13 -0.22
N ILE A 300 1.39 -25.39 -0.44
CA ILE A 300 2.42 -24.35 -0.58
C ILE A 300 2.45 -23.80 -2.02
N ARG A 301 2.01 -24.58 -3.01
CA ARG A 301 2.01 -24.20 -4.44
C ARG A 301 0.94 -23.17 -4.80
N VAL A 302 -0.12 -23.01 -3.98
CA VAL A 302 -1.36 -22.29 -4.37
C VAL A 302 -1.17 -20.77 -4.53
N ASN A 303 -0.02 -20.21 -4.15
CA ASN A 303 0.23 -18.76 -4.19
C ASN A 303 1.62 -18.36 -4.74
N ALA A 304 2.26 -19.23 -5.54
CA ALA A 304 3.53 -18.93 -6.22
C ALA A 304 3.34 -18.24 -7.59
#